data_AF-A0ABD0T4E2-F1
#
_entry.id   AF-A0ABD0T4E2-F1
#
_cell.length_a   1.000
_cell.length_b   1.000
_cell.length_c   1.000
_cell.angle_alpha   90.00
_cell.angle_beta   90.00
_cell.angle_gamma   90.00
#
_symmetry.space_group_name_H-M   'P 1'
#
loop_
_entity.id
_entity.type
_entity.pdbx_description
1 polymer ?
#
loop_
_entity_poly.entity_id
_entity_poly.type
_entity_poly.pdbx_seq_one_letter_code
_entity_poly.pdbx_strand_id
1 'polypeptide(L)'
;MDIIIAAYDVHNHLPFSPCIYFIISDFNVMYTVSQRGKKNIILNGYRYYHKIDSRARGNCLKARWVCGKITRGCRAKIVTVDDTIVAVMDDHNHPPEMTHDV
;
A
#
# COMPACT_ATOMS: atom_id res chain seq x y z
N MET A 1 -15.07 -6.69 6.72
CA MET A 1 -14.94 -6.02 5.41
C MET A 1 -13.51 -6.26 4.98
N ASP A 2 -13.31 -7.41 4.33
CA ASP A 2 -12.00 -7.91 3.95
C ASP A 2 -11.54 -7.13 2.71
N ILE A 3 -10.43 -6.41 2.84
CA ILE A 3 -9.86 -5.60 1.77
C ILE A 3 -9.05 -6.54 0.87
N ILE A 4 -9.62 -6.86 -0.29
CA ILE A 4 -8.94 -7.60 -1.35
C ILE A 4 -7.86 -6.68 -1.93
N ILE A 5 -6.59 -6.97 -1.64
CA ILE A 5 -5.47 -6.37 -2.35
C ILE A 5 -5.35 -7.16 -3.67
N ALA A 6 -5.51 -6.49 -4.81
CA ALA A 6 -5.21 -7.09 -6.10
C ALA A 6 -3.73 -7.48 -6.12
N ALA A 7 -3.48 -8.79 -6.08
CA ALA A 7 -2.15 -9.35 -6.21
C ALA A 7 -1.57 -8.92 -7.58
N TYR A 8 -0.51 -8.12 -7.55
CA TYR A 8 0.35 -7.96 -8.71
C TYR A 8 1.39 -9.08 -8.68
N ASP A 9 1.39 -9.87 -9.75
CA ASP A 9 2.30 -10.98 -9.99
C ASP A 9 3.73 -10.47 -10.26
N VAL A 10 4.70 -11.04 -9.52
CA VAL A 10 6.12 -10.97 -9.88
C VAL A 10 6.67 -12.38 -9.82
N HIS A 11 6.68 -13.03 -10.99
CA HIS A 11 7.19 -14.36 -11.27
C HIS A 11 8.45 -14.77 -10.47
N ASN A 12 8.33 -15.88 -9.71
CA ASN A 12 9.38 -16.88 -9.61
C ASN A 12 8.77 -18.24 -9.23
N HIS A 13 8.37 -19.01 -10.24
CA HIS A 13 7.92 -20.39 -10.07
C HIS A 13 9.09 -21.29 -9.66
N LEU A 14 8.97 -21.96 -8.52
CA LEU A 14 9.63 -23.25 -8.29
C LEU A 14 8.61 -24.36 -8.61
N PRO A 15 8.90 -25.27 -9.54
CA PRO A 15 8.00 -26.37 -9.85
C PRO A 15 8.16 -27.45 -8.77
N PHE A 16 7.08 -28.14 -8.45
CA PHE A 16 7.00 -29.27 -7.52
C PHE A 16 6.91 -28.95 -6.03
N SER A 17 5.73 -28.51 -5.57
CA SER A 17 5.12 -29.15 -4.38
C SER A 17 3.62 -28.83 -4.28
N PRO A 18 2.74 -29.84 -4.07
CA PRO A 18 1.31 -29.61 -3.93
C PRO A 18 1.02 -29.07 -2.52
N CYS A 19 0.32 -27.93 -2.45
CA CYS A 19 -0.45 -27.50 -1.28
C CYS A 19 0.32 -27.29 0.03
N ILE A 20 1.35 -26.43 0.01
CA ILE A 20 1.67 -25.62 1.19
C ILE A 20 1.15 -24.23 0.88
N TYR A 21 0.07 -23.81 1.56
CA TYR A 21 -0.32 -22.42 1.60
C TYR A 21 0.83 -21.66 2.28
N PHE A 22 1.81 -21.21 1.49
CA PHE A 22 2.72 -20.17 1.95
C PHE A 22 1.84 -18.95 2.18
N ILE A 23 1.57 -18.63 3.44
CA ILE A 23 1.01 -17.33 3.81
C ILE A 23 2.01 -16.32 3.26
N ILE A 24 1.64 -15.70 2.14
CA ILE A 24 2.42 -14.66 1.48
C ILE A 24 2.43 -13.54 2.51
N SER A 25 3.52 -13.43 3.28
CA SER A 25 3.83 -12.35 4.23
C SER A 25 2.76 -11.25 4.23
N ASP A 26 1.80 -11.36 5.14
CA ASP A 26 0.58 -10.56 5.11
C ASP A 26 0.94 -9.07 5.07
N PHE A 27 0.63 -8.40 3.97
CA PHE A 27 0.74 -6.95 3.91
C PHE A 27 -0.24 -6.37 4.95
N ASN A 28 0.27 -5.75 6.00
CA ASN A 28 -0.58 -5.09 6.98
C ASN A 28 -1.05 -3.76 6.39
N VAL A 29 -2.28 -3.75 5.86
CA VAL A 29 -2.89 -2.58 5.22
C VAL A 29 -4.09 -2.09 6.03
N MET A 30 -4.06 -0.82 6.41
CA MET A 30 -5.18 -0.17 7.09
C MET A 30 -5.49 1.17 6.45
N TYR A 31 -6.76 1.36 6.07
CA TYR A 31 -7.30 2.64 5.65
C TYR A 31 -7.79 3.39 6.89
N THR A 32 -7.37 4.64 7.03
CA THR A 32 -7.74 5.48 8.17
C THR A 32 -8.11 6.88 7.70
N VAL A 33 -8.86 7.60 8.53
CA VAL A 33 -9.20 8.99 8.31
C VAL A 33 -8.65 9.79 9.48
N SER A 34 -7.88 10.83 9.17
CA SER A 34 -7.41 11.77 10.19
C SER A 34 -8.60 12.51 10.83
N GLN A 35 -8.42 13.07 12.03
CA GLN A 35 -9.44 13.90 12.71
C GLN A 35 -9.95 15.07 11.84
N ARG A 36 -9.16 15.49 10.84
CA ARG A 36 -9.50 16.57 9.90
C ARG A 36 -10.14 16.08 8.60
N GLY A 37 -10.57 14.82 8.54
CA GLY A 37 -11.26 14.22 7.40
C GLY A 37 -10.36 13.77 6.24
N LYS A 38 -9.03 13.89 6.35
CA LYS A 38 -8.12 13.41 5.28
C LYS A 38 -7.93 11.91 5.35
N LYS A 39 -8.03 11.22 4.21
CA LYS A 39 -7.75 9.77 4.07
C LYS A 39 -6.25 9.50 4.15
N ASN A 40 -5.88 8.41 4.81
CA ASN A 40 -4.51 7.92 4.93
C ASN A 40 -4.51 6.39 4.77
N ILE A 41 -3.40 5.85 4.26
CA ILE A 41 -3.13 4.41 4.22
C ILE A 41 -1.97 4.12 5.15
N ILE A 42 -2.08 3.07 5.93
CA ILE A 42 -0.98 2.50 6.69
C ILE A 42 -0.63 1.18 6.00
N LEU A 43 0.61 1.05 5.54
CA LEU A 43 1.13 -0.16 4.91
C LEU A 43 2.43 -0.53 5.61
N ASN A 44 2.49 -1.71 6.22
CA ASN A 44 3.68 -2.24 6.90
C ASN A 44 4.31 -1.26 7.92
N GLY A 45 3.48 -0.55 8.70
CA GLY A 45 3.94 0.43 9.68
C GLY A 45 4.32 1.81 9.13
N TYR A 46 4.22 2.02 7.80
CA TYR A 46 4.44 3.30 7.14
C TYR A 46 3.12 3.99 6.82
N ARG A 47 3.03 5.30 7.12
CA ARG A 47 1.84 6.11 6.85
C ARG A 47 1.99 6.89 5.55
N TYR A 48 0.98 6.73 4.70
CA TYR A 48 0.84 7.41 3.42
C TYR A 48 -0.36 8.34 3.41
N TYR A 49 -0.17 9.52 2.84
CA TYR A 49 -1.21 10.53 2.70
C TYR A 49 -1.67 10.64 1.25
N HIS A 50 -2.97 10.82 1.08
CA HIS A 50 -3.55 11.13 -0.22
C HIS A 50 -2.93 12.40 -0.79
N LYS A 51 -2.51 12.36 -2.06
CA LYS A 51 -1.89 13.50 -2.73
C LYS A 51 -2.70 14.01 -3.91
N ILE A 52 -3.13 13.11 -4.80
CA ILE A 52 -3.86 13.52 -6.00
C ILE A 52 -4.71 12.39 -6.55
N ASP A 53 -5.86 12.76 -7.10
CA ASP A 53 -6.77 11.90 -7.83
C ASP A 53 -6.64 12.05 -9.35
N SER A 54 -6.41 10.90 -9.96
CA SER A 54 -6.45 10.50 -11.37
C SER A 54 -7.82 10.05 -11.88
N ARG A 55 -8.35 10.54 -13.01
CA ARG A 55 -9.20 9.65 -13.81
C ARG A 55 -8.30 8.74 -14.64
N ALA A 56 -8.42 7.44 -14.47
CA ALA A 56 -7.80 6.47 -15.37
C ALA A 56 -8.78 6.08 -16.50
N ARG A 57 -8.28 5.35 -17.52
CA ARG A 57 -9.13 4.90 -18.63
C ARG A 57 -10.25 4.01 -18.09
N GLY A 58 -11.48 4.21 -18.55
CA GLY A 58 -12.61 3.38 -18.12
C GLY A 58 -13.32 3.86 -16.86
N ASN A 59 -13.21 5.15 -16.51
CA ASN A 59 -13.94 5.79 -15.41
C ASN A 59 -13.53 5.33 -13.99
N CYS A 60 -12.38 4.66 -13.86
CA CYS A 60 -11.80 4.27 -12.58
C CYS A 60 -11.02 5.43 -11.93
N LEU A 61 -11.03 5.48 -10.60
CA LEU A 61 -10.39 6.52 -9.79
C LEU A 61 -9.00 6.07 -9.35
N LYS A 62 -7.96 6.65 -9.95
CA LYS A 62 -6.57 6.37 -9.62
C LYS A 62 -6.05 7.37 -8.59
N ALA A 63 -5.83 6.98 -7.35
CA ALA A 63 -5.24 7.87 -6.35
C ALA A 63 -3.74 7.62 -6.17
N ARG A 64 -2.97 8.69 -6.00
CA ARG A 64 -1.56 8.62 -5.60
C ARG A 64 -1.42 9.01 -4.14
N TRP A 65 -0.69 8.19 -3.40
CA TRP A 65 -0.39 8.37 -1.99
C TRP A 65 1.12 8.49 -1.80
N VAL A 66 1.55 9.33 -0.86
CA VAL A 66 2.97 9.59 -0.58
C VAL A 66 3.27 9.34 0.89
N CYS A 67 4.47 8.86 1.19
CA CYS A 67 4.90 8.72 2.57
C CYS A 67 4.85 10.06 3.33
N GLY A 68 4.47 10.02 4.60
CA GLY A 68 4.44 11.19 5.48
C GLY A 68 5.77 11.91 5.65
N LYS A 69 6.89 11.23 5.40
CA LYS A 69 8.23 11.82 5.46
C LYS A 69 8.73 12.33 4.10
N ILE A 70 7.84 12.57 3.13
CA ILE A 70 8.23 13.17 1.85
C ILE A 70 8.99 14.50 2.01
N THR A 71 8.67 15.29 3.04
CA THR A 71 9.39 16.53 3.38
C THR A 71 10.79 16.30 3.92
N ARG A 72 11.09 15.07 4.39
CA ARG A 72 12.44 14.61 4.80
C ARG A 72 13.13 13.79 3.71
N GLY A 73 12.68 13.92 2.46
CA GLY A 73 13.29 13.27 1.30
C GLY A 73 12.87 11.81 1.06
N CYS A 74 11.90 11.28 1.81
CA CYS A 74 11.38 9.93 1.55
C CYS A 74 10.67 9.87 0.19
N ARG A 75 10.97 8.84 -0.61
CA ARG A 75 10.46 8.70 -1.99
C ARG A 75 9.37 7.65 -2.12
N ALA A 76 9.02 6.97 -1.04
CA ALA A 76 8.01 5.93 -1.03
C ALA A 76 6.61 6.46 -1.40
N LYS A 77 5.90 5.68 -2.23
CA LYS A 77 4.61 6.04 -2.83
C LYS A 77 3.73 4.80 -2.99
N ILE A 78 2.42 5.00 -2.94
CA ILE A 78 1.42 3.99 -3.29
C ILE A 78 0.53 4.54 -4.38
N VAL A 79 0.04 3.68 -5.25
CA VAL A 79 -1.02 3.98 -6.21
C VAL A 79 -2.18 3.05 -5.94
N THR A 80 -3.37 3.62 -5.79
CA THR A 80 -4.62 2.85 -5.76
C THR A 80 -5.45 3.12 -7.01
N VAL A 81 -6.28 2.15 -7.39
CA VAL A 81 -7.38 2.31 -8.36
C VAL A 81 -8.63 1.78 -7.69
N ASP A 82 -9.66 2.62 -7.55
CA ASP A 82 -10.92 2.27 -6.88
C ASP A 82 -10.67 1.61 -5.50
N ASP A 83 -9.87 2.29 -4.67
CA ASP A 83 -9.43 1.87 -3.33
C ASP A 83 -8.65 0.54 -3.26
N THR A 84 -8.26 -0.03 -4.41
CA THR A 84 -7.38 -1.20 -4.50
C THR A 84 -5.94 -0.76 -4.72
N ILE A 85 -4.99 -1.19 -3.88
CA ILE A 85 -3.56 -0.92 -4.11
C ILE A 85 -3.10 -1.69 -5.34
N VAL A 86 -2.62 -0.97 -6.36
CA VAL A 86 -2.14 -1.55 -7.63
C VAL A 86 -0.62 -1.38 -7.83
N ALA A 87 0.01 -0.50 -7.04
CA ALA A 87 1.47 -0.36 -7.04
C ALA A 87 1.98 0.19 -5.72
N VAL A 88 3.11 -0.35 -5.27
CA VAL A 88 3.85 0.12 -4.09
C VAL A 88 5.30 0.40 -4.52
N MET A 89 5.76 1.62 -4.26
CA MET A 89 7.16 2.01 -4.36
C MET A 89 7.69 2.15 -2.94
N ASP A 90 8.43 1.16 -2.47
CA ASP A 90 8.86 1.03 -1.07
C ASP A 90 10.26 1.61 -0.81
N ASP A 91 10.50 2.82 -1.31
CA ASP A 91 11.79 3.52 -1.19
C ASP A 91 11.78 4.48 0.02
N HIS A 92 11.89 3.90 1.22
CA HIS A 92 11.95 4.64 2.48
C HIS A 92 13.40 4.92 2.90
N ASN A 93 13.63 6.13 3.38
CA ASN A 93 14.90 6.56 3.96
C ASN A 93 14.83 6.70 5.50
N HIS A 94 13.83 6.07 6.12
CA HIS A 94 13.56 6.15 7.55
C HIS A 94 12.90 4.86 8.05
N PRO A 95 13.00 4.54 9.36
CA PRO A 95 12.32 3.38 9.93
C PRO A 95 10.78 3.58 9.96
N PRO A 96 10.01 2.49 10.08
CA PRO A 96 8.56 2.56 10.31
C PRO A 96 8.23 3.36 11.58
N GLU A 97 7.10 4.08 11.58
CA GLU A 97 6.67 4.85 12.74
C GLU A 97 5.75 4.07 13.68
N MET A 98 5.10 3.03 13.17
CA MET A 98 4.23 2.16 13.93
C MET A 98 4.90 0.80 13.98
N THR A 99 5.61 0.55 15.07
CA THR A 99 6.02 -0.80 15.47
C THR A 99 4.76 -1.62 15.69
N HIS A 100 4.75 -2.85 15.19
CA HIS A 100 3.74 -3.85 15.56
C HIS A 100 4.03 -4.27 17.00
N ASP A 101 3.80 -3.38 17.96
CA ASP A 101 3.81 -3.73 19.37
C ASP A 101 2.45 -4.36 19.68
N VAL A 102 2.36 -5.66 19.40
CA VAL A 102 1.36 -6.59 19.96
C VAL A 102 2.05 -7.48 20.97
#